data_AF-A0A815XIK8-F1
#
_entry.id   AF-A0A815XIK8-F1
#
_cell.length_a   1.000
_cell.length_b   1.000
_cell.length_c   1.000
_cell.angle_alpha   90.00
_cell.angle_beta   90.00
_cell.angle_gamma   90.00
#
_symmetry.space_group_name_H-M   'P 1'
#
loop_
_entity.id
_entity.type
_entity.pdbx_description
1 polymer ?
#
loop_
_entity_poly.entity_id
_entity_poly.type
_entity_poly.pdbx_seq_one_letter_code
_entity_poly.pdbx_strand_id
1 'polypeptide(L)'
;MATGNNSNRCSVCNKAAGVRQLAIKFDDEVVKSHDELLDQVQKLEGSNYLSSDLFSQIEQWKKTAIEKIERAAEKAHHELTKLIDKKRTEITKQLQSITKDIRLVREEENFLENDIDQLKQVINKIKQQLGKLIQKDKTQTIIIENNQIDWNRLIYIREIEDEWSIEEQRIIREKQSK
;
A
#
# COMPACT_ATOMS: atom_id res chain seq x y z
N MET A 1 -63.63 70.53 -36.18
CA MET A 1 -62.97 70.90 -34.92
C MET A 1 -62.30 69.66 -34.35
N ALA A 2 -60.99 69.78 -34.14
CA ALA A 2 -60.08 68.99 -33.30
C ALA A 2 -60.22 67.44 -33.27
N THR A 3 -59.40 66.80 -34.09
CA THR A 3 -58.67 65.58 -33.74
C THR A 3 -57.79 65.82 -32.50
N GLY A 4 -57.77 64.89 -31.55
CA GLY A 4 -56.92 64.97 -30.36
C GLY A 4 -56.52 63.59 -29.86
N ASN A 5 -55.43 63.07 -30.40
CA ASN A 5 -54.67 61.91 -29.92
C ASN A 5 -54.32 62.03 -28.44
N ASN A 6 -54.38 60.92 -27.69
CA ASN A 6 -53.37 60.66 -26.67
C ASN A 6 -53.16 59.15 -26.44
N SER A 7 -52.54 58.49 -27.42
CA SER A 7 -51.94 57.16 -27.24
C SER A 7 -50.48 57.35 -26.84
N ASN A 8 -50.24 57.75 -25.59
CA ASN A 8 -48.94 57.58 -24.96
C ASN A 8 -48.94 56.23 -24.22
N ARG A 9 -48.86 55.16 -25.00
CA ARG A 9 -48.61 53.81 -24.51
C ARG A 9 -47.17 53.77 -23.98
N CYS A 10 -47.05 53.80 -22.66
CA CYS A 10 -45.80 53.73 -21.89
C CYS A 10 -44.86 52.61 -22.39
N SER A 11 -43.86 52.93 -23.21
CA SER A 11 -42.85 51.94 -23.68
C SER A 11 -41.92 51.47 -22.54
N VAL A 12 -41.85 52.24 -21.44
CA VAL A 12 -41.10 51.95 -20.22
C VAL A 12 -41.72 50.80 -19.42
N CYS A 13 -43.05 50.66 -19.49
CA CYS A 13 -43.81 49.66 -18.75
C CYS A 13 -43.60 48.24 -19.31
N ASN A 14 -43.43 48.09 -20.62
CA ASN A 14 -43.14 46.80 -21.26
C ASN A 14 -41.69 46.31 -21.01
N LYS A 15 -40.72 47.24 -20.95
CA LYS A 15 -39.34 46.89 -20.57
C LYS A 15 -39.25 46.43 -19.12
N ALA A 16 -39.93 47.13 -18.20
CA ALA A 16 -39.99 46.74 -16.79
C ALA A 16 -40.67 45.37 -16.57
N ALA A 17 -41.70 45.05 -17.34
CA ALA A 17 -42.36 43.73 -17.28
C ALA A 17 -41.43 42.60 -17.77
N GLY A 18 -40.69 42.81 -18.87
CA GLY A 18 -39.71 41.85 -19.37
C GLY A 18 -38.53 41.63 -18.41
N VAL A 19 -38.02 42.70 -17.79
CA VAL A 19 -36.95 42.60 -16.78
C VAL A 19 -37.41 41.85 -15.52
N ARG A 20 -38.66 42.08 -15.07
CA ARG A 20 -39.22 41.31 -13.95
C ARG A 20 -39.37 39.83 -14.26
N GLN A 21 -39.80 39.49 -15.48
CA GLN A 21 -39.93 38.09 -15.88
C GLN A 21 -38.57 37.39 -16.02
N LEU A 22 -37.53 38.11 -16.43
CA LEU A 22 -36.16 37.60 -16.46
C LEU A 22 -35.55 37.45 -15.06
N ALA A 23 -35.84 38.37 -14.14
CA ALA A 23 -35.41 38.27 -12.74
C ALA A 23 -36.00 37.03 -12.07
N ILE A 24 -37.31 36.79 -12.25
CA ILE A 24 -37.98 35.61 -11.71
C ILE A 24 -37.35 34.32 -12.27
N LYS A 25 -37.09 34.26 -13.58
CA LYS A 25 -36.42 33.10 -14.18
C LYS A 25 -35.00 32.90 -13.67
N PHE A 26 -34.26 33.99 -13.46
CA PHE A 26 -32.91 33.90 -12.91
C PHE A 26 -32.93 33.33 -11.48
N ASP A 27 -33.84 33.80 -10.65
CA ASP A 27 -33.99 33.30 -9.28
C ASP A 27 -34.45 31.83 -9.26
N ASP A 28 -35.44 31.48 -10.09
CA ASP A 28 -36.03 30.13 -10.12
C ASP A 28 -35.11 29.07 -10.74
N GLU A 29 -34.34 29.42 -11.78
CA GLU A 29 -33.52 28.46 -12.53
C GLU A 29 -32.05 28.49 -12.10
N VAL A 30 -31.47 29.67 -11.86
CA VAL A 30 -30.03 29.81 -11.60
C VAL A 30 -29.73 29.81 -10.11
N VAL A 31 -30.39 30.68 -9.33
CA VAL A 31 -30.12 30.79 -7.89
C VAL A 31 -30.54 29.51 -7.18
N LYS A 32 -31.73 29.00 -7.50
CA LYS A 32 -32.21 27.73 -6.94
C LYS A 32 -31.28 26.55 -7.27
N SER A 33 -30.84 26.42 -8.53
CA SER A 33 -29.91 25.34 -8.92
C SER A 33 -28.56 25.47 -8.22
N HIS A 34 -28.05 26.70 -8.07
CA HIS A 34 -26.84 26.98 -7.31
C HIS A 34 -26.98 26.58 -5.84
N ASP A 35 -28.09 26.95 -5.20
CA ASP A 35 -28.32 26.66 -3.79
C ASP A 35 -28.54 25.16 -3.55
N GLU A 36 -29.20 24.47 -4.48
CA GLU A 36 -29.32 23.00 -4.48
C GLU A 36 -27.97 22.30 -4.64
N LEU A 37 -27.06 22.83 -5.46
CA LEU A 37 -25.71 22.32 -5.61
C LEU A 37 -24.85 22.58 -4.36
N LEU A 38 -24.95 23.77 -3.78
CA LEU A 38 -24.27 24.08 -2.52
C LEU A 38 -24.72 23.17 -1.38
N ASP A 39 -26.03 22.93 -1.26
CA ASP A 39 -26.59 22.01 -0.26
C ASP A 39 -26.10 20.57 -0.50
N GLN A 40 -25.98 20.12 -1.76
CA GLN A 40 -25.38 18.83 -2.09
C GLN A 40 -23.91 18.75 -1.70
N VAL A 41 -23.10 19.78 -1.99
CA VAL A 41 -21.68 19.83 -1.60
C VAL A 41 -21.53 19.81 -0.08
N GLN A 42 -22.33 20.58 0.65
CA GLN A 42 -22.32 20.60 2.12
C GLN A 42 -22.74 19.25 2.72
N LYS A 43 -23.69 18.55 2.08
CA LYS A 43 -24.07 17.18 2.47
C LYS A 43 -22.95 16.17 2.23
N LEU A 44 -22.11 16.36 1.20
CA LEU A 44 -20.93 15.52 0.97
C LEU A 44 -19.90 15.70 2.08
N GLU A 45 -19.66 16.93 2.54
CA GLU A 45 -18.75 17.23 3.67
C GLU A 45 -19.21 16.61 5.00
N GLY A 46 -20.53 16.49 5.22
CA GLY A 46 -21.12 15.85 6.40
C GLY A 46 -21.30 14.34 6.29
N SER A 47 -21.23 13.76 5.08
CA SER A 47 -21.31 12.32 4.87
C SER A 47 -19.98 11.66 5.25
N ASN A 48 -20.04 10.52 5.94
CA ASN A 48 -18.86 9.80 6.40
C ASN A 48 -18.12 9.20 5.19
N TYR A 49 -17.31 9.99 4.47
CA TYR A 49 -16.58 9.63 3.26
C TYR A 49 -15.70 8.37 3.43
N LEU A 50 -15.33 8.07 4.67
CA LEU A 50 -14.64 6.84 5.08
C LEU A 50 -15.46 5.55 4.87
N SER A 51 -16.77 5.65 4.64
CA SER A 51 -17.63 4.52 4.28
C SER A 51 -17.64 4.21 2.78
N SER A 52 -16.93 5.01 1.96
CA SER A 52 -16.82 4.70 0.54
C SER A 52 -16.08 3.38 0.32
N ASP A 53 -16.57 2.60 -0.63
CA ASP A 53 -16.06 1.27 -0.96
C ASP A 53 -14.54 1.26 -1.21
N LEU A 54 -13.99 2.37 -1.72
CA LEU A 54 -12.55 2.54 -1.96
C LEU A 54 -11.71 2.51 -0.66
N PHE A 55 -12.15 3.15 0.43
CA PHE A 55 -11.41 3.08 1.70
C PHE A 55 -11.43 1.66 2.27
N SER A 56 -12.57 0.97 2.15
CA SER A 56 -12.69 -0.44 2.54
C SER A 56 -11.73 -1.33 1.75
N GLN A 57 -11.64 -1.12 0.43
CA GLN A 57 -10.71 -1.85 -0.44
C GLN A 57 -9.25 -1.60 -0.07
N ILE A 58 -8.87 -0.35 0.25
CA ILE A 58 -7.50 0.00 0.69
C ILE A 58 -7.17 -0.70 2.01
N GLU A 59 -8.07 -0.65 3.00
CA GLU A 59 -7.86 -1.32 4.30
C GLU A 59 -7.80 -2.84 4.16
N GLN A 60 -8.63 -3.44 3.31
CA GLN A 60 -8.58 -4.87 3.02
C GLN A 60 -7.27 -5.27 2.34
N TRP A 61 -6.80 -4.48 1.36
CA TRP A 61 -5.51 -4.71 0.72
C TRP A 61 -4.37 -4.65 1.73
N LYS A 62 -4.37 -3.62 2.59
CA LYS A 62 -3.35 -3.41 3.64
C LYS A 62 -3.30 -4.59 4.60
N LYS A 63 -4.46 -5.03 5.09
CA LYS A 63 -4.57 -6.22 5.95
C LYS A 63 -3.99 -7.46 5.26
N THR A 64 -4.40 -7.71 4.02
CA THR A 64 -3.94 -8.87 3.24
C THR A 64 -2.42 -8.83 2.98
N ALA A 65 -1.87 -7.65 2.71
CA ALA A 65 -0.44 -7.46 2.48
C ALA A 65 0.37 -7.78 3.75
N ILE A 66 -0.05 -7.25 4.92
CA ILE A 66 0.57 -7.54 6.21
C ILE A 66 0.57 -9.05 6.48
N GLU A 67 -0.59 -9.71 6.36
CA GLU A 67 -0.71 -11.15 6.61
C GLU A 67 0.21 -11.98 5.69
N LYS A 68 0.35 -11.59 4.41
CA LYS A 68 1.25 -12.28 3.48
C LYS A 68 2.72 -12.12 3.86
N ILE A 69 3.12 -10.91 4.27
CA ILE A 69 4.49 -10.61 4.69
C ILE A 69 4.82 -11.39 5.96
N GLU A 70 3.93 -11.40 6.95
CA GLU A 70 4.09 -12.15 8.21
C GLU A 70 4.25 -13.65 7.94
N ARG A 71 3.38 -14.25 7.11
CA ARG A 71 3.50 -15.66 6.74
C ARG A 71 4.80 -15.98 6.03
N ALA A 72 5.27 -15.09 5.15
CA ALA A 72 6.54 -15.27 4.46
C ALA A 72 7.73 -15.24 5.44
N ALA A 73 7.71 -14.29 6.39
CA ALA A 73 8.73 -14.19 7.44
C ALA A 73 8.73 -15.43 8.35
N GLU A 74 7.56 -15.88 8.79
CA GLU A 74 7.40 -17.06 9.64
C GLU A 74 7.88 -18.34 8.94
N LYS A 75 7.54 -18.50 7.65
CA LYS A 75 8.05 -19.60 6.83
C LYS A 75 9.57 -19.56 6.72
N ALA A 76 10.17 -18.38 6.49
CA ALA A 76 11.61 -18.23 6.40
C ALA A 76 12.30 -18.58 7.74
N HIS A 77 11.74 -18.14 8.87
CA HIS A 77 12.19 -18.50 10.21
C HIS A 77 12.16 -20.02 10.45
N HIS A 78 11.05 -20.67 10.06
CA HIS A 78 10.92 -22.12 10.21
C HIS A 78 11.94 -22.89 9.38
N GLU A 79 12.12 -22.50 8.11
CA GLU A 79 13.10 -23.16 7.24
C GLU A 79 14.54 -22.93 7.73
N LEU A 80 14.86 -21.73 8.21
CA LEU A 80 16.15 -21.45 8.85
C LEU A 80 16.37 -22.34 10.07
N THR A 81 15.37 -22.45 10.94
CA THR A 81 15.41 -23.27 12.16
C THR A 81 15.65 -24.74 11.81
N LYS A 82 14.89 -25.29 10.86
CA LYS A 82 15.09 -26.66 10.36
C LYS A 82 16.51 -26.91 9.84
N LEU A 83 17.07 -25.95 9.09
CA LEU A 83 18.43 -26.07 8.57
C LEU A 83 19.47 -26.12 9.70
N ILE A 84 19.32 -25.24 10.69
CA ILE A 84 20.18 -25.22 11.88
C ILE A 84 20.05 -26.53 12.66
N ASP A 85 18.82 -26.98 12.93
CA ASP A 85 18.57 -28.21 13.68
C ASP A 85 19.08 -29.46 12.97
N LYS A 86 18.94 -29.52 11.63
CA LYS A 86 19.52 -30.60 10.82
C LYS A 86 21.03 -30.64 10.96
N LYS A 87 21.69 -29.48 10.89
CA LYS A 87 23.15 -29.39 11.02
C LYS A 87 23.63 -29.69 12.45
N ARG A 88 22.90 -29.22 13.46
CA ARG A 88 23.15 -29.59 14.86
C ARG A 88 23.05 -31.10 15.06
N THR A 89 22.01 -31.73 14.52
CA THR A 89 21.81 -33.18 14.61
C THR A 89 22.93 -33.95 13.92
N GLU A 90 23.37 -33.48 12.75
CA GLU A 90 24.51 -34.06 12.02
C GLU A 90 25.81 -34.00 12.85
N ILE A 91 26.12 -32.84 13.44
CA ILE A 91 27.28 -32.67 14.33
C ILE A 91 27.18 -33.58 15.56
N THR A 92 26.01 -33.65 16.20
CA THR A 92 25.79 -34.52 17.37
C THR A 92 26.04 -35.99 17.03
N LYS A 93 25.56 -36.47 15.87
CA LYS A 93 25.80 -37.85 15.42
C LYS A 93 27.29 -38.11 15.19
N GLN A 94 28.01 -37.17 14.57
CA GLN A 94 29.46 -37.29 14.36
C GLN A 94 30.21 -37.33 15.69
N LEU A 95 29.84 -36.50 16.67
CA LEU A 95 30.40 -36.51 18.02
C LEU A 95 30.12 -37.83 18.75
N GLN A 96 28.92 -38.40 18.59
CA GLN A 96 28.59 -39.70 19.18
C GLN A 96 29.41 -40.83 18.53
N SER A 97 29.59 -40.80 17.22
CA SER A 97 30.43 -41.78 16.50
C SER A 97 31.86 -41.74 17.02
N ILE A 98 32.49 -40.56 17.02
CA ILE A 98 33.88 -40.44 17.46
C ILE A 98 34.05 -40.76 18.95
N THR A 99 33.04 -40.51 19.78
CA THR A 99 33.07 -40.93 21.19
C THR A 99 33.13 -42.45 21.32
N LYS A 100 32.46 -43.20 20.45
CA LYS A 100 32.56 -44.67 20.41
C LYS A 100 33.93 -45.09 19.92
N ASP A 101 34.42 -44.48 18.85
CA ASP A 101 35.74 -44.80 18.28
C ASP A 101 36.86 -44.56 19.31
N ILE A 102 36.81 -43.45 20.04
CA ILE A 102 37.75 -43.15 21.13
C ILE A 102 37.70 -44.21 22.23
N ARG A 103 36.50 -44.72 22.58
CA ARG A 103 36.36 -45.77 23.60
C ARG A 103 36.93 -47.09 23.12
N LEU A 104 36.60 -47.51 21.90
CA LEU A 104 37.11 -48.75 21.30
C LEU A 104 38.64 -48.74 21.25
N VAL A 105 39.23 -47.68 20.69
CA VAL A 105 40.69 -47.53 20.62
C VAL A 105 41.30 -47.58 22.02
N ARG A 106 40.69 -46.94 23.01
CA ARG A 106 41.17 -46.96 24.40
C ARG A 106 41.07 -48.33 25.06
N GLU A 107 40.00 -49.09 24.79
CA GLU A 107 39.75 -50.41 25.35
C GLU A 107 40.65 -51.48 24.72
N GLU A 108 41.04 -51.32 23.45
CA GLU A 108 41.93 -52.25 22.74
C GLU A 108 43.41 -52.09 23.16
N GLU A 109 43.77 -51.01 23.88
CA GLU A 109 45.14 -50.66 24.34
C GLU A 109 46.23 -50.70 23.25
N ASN A 110 45.84 -50.80 21.98
CA ASN A 110 46.71 -51.04 20.82
C ASN A 110 46.72 -49.83 19.84
N PHE A 111 46.75 -48.62 20.39
CA PHE A 111 46.72 -47.40 19.57
C PHE A 111 48.08 -47.13 18.91
N LEU A 112 48.04 -46.97 17.58
CA LEU A 112 49.15 -46.42 16.81
C LEU A 112 49.05 -44.90 16.79
N GLU A 113 50.18 -44.22 16.61
CA GLU A 113 50.24 -42.76 16.51
C GLU A 113 49.32 -42.20 15.42
N ASN A 114 49.15 -42.95 14.33
CA ASN A 114 48.23 -42.65 13.22
C ASN A 114 46.75 -42.60 13.66
N ASP A 115 46.32 -43.46 14.60
CA ASP A 115 44.92 -43.49 15.07
C ASP A 115 44.59 -42.23 15.86
N ILE A 116 45.55 -41.77 16.68
CA ILE A 116 45.45 -40.52 17.44
C ILE A 116 45.35 -39.32 16.50
N ASP A 117 46.15 -39.29 15.43
CA ASP A 117 46.14 -38.21 14.46
C ASP A 117 44.84 -38.16 13.63
N GLN A 118 44.30 -39.32 13.25
CA GLN A 118 42.99 -39.39 12.60
C GLN A 118 41.87 -38.86 13.50
N LEU A 119 41.84 -39.27 14.76
CA LEU A 119 40.86 -38.78 15.73
C LEU A 119 40.97 -37.26 15.92
N LYS A 120 42.20 -36.72 16.04
CA LYS A 120 42.44 -35.27 16.11
C LYS A 120 41.93 -34.54 14.88
N GLN A 121 42.17 -35.06 13.68
CA GLN A 121 41.70 -34.45 12.43
C GLN A 121 40.17 -34.38 12.39
N VAL A 122 39.48 -35.46 12.77
CA VAL A 122 38.02 -35.49 12.81
C VAL A 122 37.47 -34.53 13.87
N ILE A 123 38.07 -34.49 15.07
CA ILE A 123 37.69 -33.52 16.11
C ILE A 123 37.85 -32.08 15.61
N ASN A 124 38.96 -31.76 14.94
CA ASN A 124 39.18 -30.42 14.40
C ASN A 124 38.17 -30.06 13.30
N LYS A 125 37.81 -31.03 12.44
CA LYS A 125 36.76 -30.82 11.43
C LYS A 125 35.40 -30.52 12.07
N ILE A 126 35.02 -31.27 13.11
CA ILE A 126 33.78 -31.04 13.87
C ILE A 126 33.81 -29.66 14.54
N LYS A 127 34.94 -29.27 15.16
CA LYS A 127 35.11 -27.93 15.75
C LYS A 127 34.91 -26.82 14.72
N GLN A 128 35.48 -26.97 13.52
CA GLN A 128 35.29 -25.99 12.43
C GLN A 128 33.84 -25.94 11.94
N GLN A 129 33.16 -27.08 11.84
CA GLN A 129 31.73 -27.13 11.47
C GLN A 129 30.86 -26.46 12.52
N LEU A 130 31.12 -26.69 13.81
CA LEU A 130 30.44 -26.04 14.91
C LEU A 130 30.69 -24.53 14.91
N GLY A 131 31.94 -24.10 14.73
CA GLY A 131 32.29 -22.70 14.59
C GLY A 131 31.56 -22.00 13.45
N LYS A 132 31.44 -22.66 12.29
CA LYS A 132 30.69 -22.17 11.12
C LYS A 132 29.16 -22.12 11.32
N LEU A 133 28.63 -22.91 12.24
CA LEU A 133 27.21 -22.90 12.59
C LEU A 133 26.88 -21.78 13.59
N ILE A 134 27.83 -21.46 14.47
CA ILE A 134 27.72 -20.38 15.45
C ILE A 134 28.03 -19.02 14.80
N GLN A 135 28.90 -18.99 13.79
CA GLN A 135 29.18 -17.81 12.99
C GLN A 135 28.05 -17.54 11.98
N LYS A 136 27.69 -16.27 11.84
CA LYS A 136 26.55 -15.74 11.06
C LYS A 136 26.66 -15.94 9.54
N ASP A 137 27.67 -16.66 9.06
CA ASP A 137 28.25 -16.45 7.72
C ASP A 137 27.80 -17.44 6.65
N LYS A 138 26.98 -18.45 6.96
CA LYS A 138 26.65 -19.51 5.97
C LYS A 138 25.19 -19.67 5.60
N THR A 139 24.26 -19.07 6.34
CA THR A 139 22.87 -19.01 5.90
C THR A 139 22.56 -17.57 5.54
N GLN A 140 22.64 -17.27 4.24
CA GLN A 140 22.25 -15.97 3.71
C GLN A 140 20.74 -15.94 3.59
N THR A 141 20.09 -15.10 4.37
CA THR A 141 18.69 -14.73 4.11
C THR A 141 18.71 -13.59 3.11
N ILE A 142 18.18 -13.83 1.91
CA ILE A 142 17.93 -12.74 0.95
C ILE A 142 16.60 -12.11 1.36
N ILE A 143 16.68 -11.00 2.09
CA ILE A 143 15.53 -10.16 2.40
C ILE A 143 15.59 -9.00 1.42
N ILE A 144 14.60 -8.91 0.52
CA ILE A 144 14.39 -7.70 -0.27
C ILE A 144 13.95 -6.64 0.74
N GLU A 145 14.77 -5.62 0.92
CA GLU A 145 14.47 -4.55 1.88
C GLU A 145 13.20 -3.81 1.44
N ASN A 146 12.41 -3.38 2.42
CA ASN A 146 11.13 -2.72 2.18
C ASN A 146 11.26 -1.44 1.31
N ASN A 147 12.41 -0.78 1.37
CA ASN A 147 12.77 0.40 0.57
C ASN A 147 13.01 0.10 -0.92
N GLN A 148 13.15 -1.17 -1.32
CA GLN A 148 13.32 -1.60 -2.71
C GLN A 148 11.98 -1.86 -3.41
N ILE A 149 10.88 -1.93 -2.64
CA ILE A 149 9.53 -2.10 -3.18
C ILE A 149 8.94 -0.70 -3.40
N ASP A 150 8.65 -0.36 -4.65
CA ASP A 150 7.93 0.86 -4.98
C ASP A 150 6.43 0.69 -4.69
N TRP A 151 6.06 0.92 -3.44
CA TRP A 151 4.68 0.80 -2.96
C TRP A 151 3.71 1.73 -3.70
N ASN A 152 4.18 2.88 -4.19
CA ASN A 152 3.36 3.85 -4.93
C ASN A 152 2.95 3.34 -6.32
N ARG A 153 3.58 2.28 -6.83
CA ARG A 153 3.14 1.58 -8.05
C ARG A 153 2.13 0.47 -7.77
N LEU A 154 2.02 0.03 -6.52
CA LEU A 154 1.10 -1.06 -6.11
C LEU A 154 -0.27 -0.53 -5.68
N ILE A 155 -0.33 0.65 -5.06
CA ILE A 155 -1.56 1.42 -4.83
C ILE A 155 -1.32 2.87 -5.22
N TYR A 156 -2.15 3.39 -6.12
CA TYR A 156 -2.19 4.80 -6.46
C TYR A 156 -3.63 5.27 -6.60
N ILE A 157 -3.85 6.54 -6.29
CA ILE A 157 -5.13 7.22 -6.50
C ILE A 157 -4.97 8.05 -7.76
N ARG A 158 -5.89 7.89 -8.71
CA ARG A 158 -5.97 8.71 -9.91
C ARG A 158 -7.32 9.38 -9.94
N GLU A 159 -7.31 10.70 -10.12
CA GLU A 159 -8.50 11.45 -10.50
C GLU A 159 -8.83 11.14 -11.95
N ILE A 160 -10.09 10.76 -12.20
CA ILE A 160 -10.61 10.69 -13.56
C ILE A 160 -11.13 12.11 -13.82
N GLU A 161 -10.36 12.91 -14.55
CA GLU A 161 -10.83 14.23 -14.99
C GLU A 161 -12.02 14.01 -15.92
N ASP A 162 -13.19 14.48 -15.51
CA ASP A 162 -14.33 14.64 -16.43
C ASP A 162 -14.04 15.85 -17.32
N GLU A 163 -14.10 15.65 -18.64
CA GLU A 163 -13.88 16.71 -19.63
C GLU A 163 -14.97 17.78 -19.51
N TRP A 164 -14.65 18.90 -18.86
CA TRP A 164 -15.45 20.12 -18.95
C TRP A 164 -15.35 20.67 -20.38
N SER A 165 -16.48 20.84 -21.04
CA SER A 165 -16.53 21.39 -22.40
C SER A 165 -15.95 22.80 -22.41
N ILE A 166 -15.00 23.07 -23.30
CA ILE A 166 -14.35 24.38 -23.52
C ILE A 166 -15.38 25.52 -23.70
N GLU A 167 -16.60 25.20 -24.14
CA GLU A 167 -17.70 26.15 -24.32
C GLU A 167 -18.22 26.75 -22.99
N GLU A 168 -18.22 25.98 -21.91
CA GLU A 168 -18.73 26.42 -20.60
C GLU A 168 -17.77 27.42 -19.93
N GLN A 169 -16.45 27.23 -20.13
CA GLN A 169 -15.43 28.16 -19.65
C GLN A 169 -15.44 29.50 -20.39
N ARG A 170 -15.93 29.53 -21.63
CA ARG A 170 -16.02 30.74 -22.46
C ARG A 170 -17.14 31.68 -21.98
N ILE A 171 -18.29 31.13 -21.60
CA ILE A 171 -19.45 31.91 -21.12
C ILE A 171 -19.13 32.65 -19.80
N ILE A 172 -18.30 32.06 -18.93
CA ILE A 172 -17.89 32.67 -17.66
C ILE A 172 -16.91 33.85 -17.88
N ARG A 173 -15.96 33.71 -18.81
CA ARG A 173 -14.95 34.76 -19.07
C ARG A 173 -15.51 35.98 -19.81
N GLU A 174 -16.46 35.79 -20.73
CA GLU A 174 -17.07 36.91 -21.46
C GLU A 174 -17.93 37.83 -20.57
N LYS A 175 -18.41 37.35 -19.40
CA LYS A 175 -19.17 38.16 -18.43
C LYS A 175 -18.33 38.96 -17.44
N GLN A 176 -17.06 38.61 -17.21
CA GLN A 176 -16.16 39.34 -16.30
C GLN A 176 -15.38 40.47 -16.99
N SER A 177 -15.44 40.57 -18.32
CA SER A 177 -14.74 41.60 -19.12
C SER A 177 -15.64 42.75 -19.59
N LYS A 178 -16.87 42.86 -19.06
CA LYS A 178 -17.80 43.97 -19.30
C LYS A 178 -18.23 44.57 -17.97
#